data_AF-A0A353XT84-F1
#
_entry.id   AF-A0A353XT84-F1
#
_cell.length_a   1.000
_cell.length_b   1.000
_cell.length_c   1.000
_cell.angle_alpha   90.00
_cell.angle_beta   90.00
_cell.angle_gamma   90.00
#
_symmetry.space_group_name_H-M   'P 1'
#
loop_
_entity.id
_entity.type
_entity.pdbx_description
1 polymer ?
#
loop_
_entity_poly.entity_id
_entity_poly.type
_entity_poly.pdbx_seq_one_letter_code
_entity_poly.pdbx_strand_id
1 'polypeptide(L)'
;MKTKDIIQSIRNNTFEEQEIIPSEIKVHEILSISDMHLLKELAKNREKFQILRRNETWQNNGVRQLVLRKMDELVTFLRYIENGDCRCIKYQFIKPDPEKEESLGLVKILKKVQHERFFEISYECECTICHTIFICHSAEERFHIGYYWRRKPIK
;
A
#
# COMPACT_ATOMS: atom_id res chain seq x y z
N MET A 1 4.84 4.45 17.93
CA MET A 1 3.87 3.34 17.84
C MET A 1 4.16 2.48 16.63
N LYS A 2 4.05 1.16 16.76
CA LYS A 2 4.12 0.23 15.62
C LYS A 2 2.80 0.25 14.85
N THR A 3 2.82 -0.19 13.58
CA THR A 3 1.60 -0.23 12.74
C THR A 3 0.42 -0.98 13.38
N LYS A 4 0.69 -2.06 14.10
CA LYS A 4 -0.35 -2.84 14.80
C LYS A 4 -1.06 -2.01 15.86
N ASP A 5 -0.31 -1.18 16.58
CA ASP A 5 -0.86 -0.32 17.63
C ASP A 5 -1.69 0.81 17.02
N ILE A 6 -1.29 1.32 15.84
CA ILE A 6 -2.07 2.28 15.06
C ILE A 6 -3.43 1.68 14.65
N ILE A 7 -3.42 0.46 14.10
CA ILE A 7 -4.66 -0.25 13.72
C ILE A 7 -5.57 -0.46 14.94
N GLN A 8 -5.00 -0.86 16.08
CA GLN A 8 -5.78 -1.12 17.28
C GLN A 8 -6.36 0.16 17.89
N SER A 9 -5.60 1.25 17.91
CA SER A 9 -6.06 2.55 18.44
C SER A 9 -7.15 3.18 17.58
N ILE A 10 -7.14 3.01 16.24
CA ILE A 10 -8.27 3.42 15.40
C ILE A 10 -9.52 2.61 15.76
N ARG A 11 -9.40 1.29 15.91
CA ARG A 11 -10.52 0.43 16.31
C ARG A 11 -11.11 0.80 17.67
N ASN A 12 -10.26 1.30 18.56
CA ASN A 12 -10.65 1.73 19.91
C ASN A 12 -11.06 3.21 19.99
N ASN A 13 -11.05 3.95 18.86
CA ASN A 13 -11.27 5.41 18.82
C ASN A 13 -10.32 6.23 19.71
N THR A 14 -9.11 5.73 19.99
CA THR A 14 -8.10 6.42 20.81
C THR A 14 -6.94 6.99 19.99
N PHE A 15 -6.97 6.84 18.67
CA PHE A 15 -5.85 7.22 17.80
C PHE A 15 -5.49 8.71 17.86
N GLU A 16 -6.47 9.59 18.05
CA GLU A 16 -6.26 11.05 18.14
C GLU A 16 -5.39 11.48 19.33
N GLU A 17 -5.34 10.68 20.39
CA GLU A 17 -4.58 10.99 21.61
C GLU A 17 -3.16 10.42 21.57
N GLN A 18 -2.85 9.58 20.58
CA GLN A 18 -1.59 8.86 20.53
C GLN A 18 -0.50 9.61 19.75
N GLU A 19 0.73 9.50 20.26
CA GLU A 19 1.95 9.97 19.60
C GLU A 19 2.48 8.94 18.60
N ILE A 20 2.85 9.40 17.41
CA ILE A 20 3.28 8.56 16.31
C ILE A 20 4.76 8.84 16.02
N ILE A 21 5.55 7.77 15.89
CA ILE A 21 6.96 7.83 15.51
C ILE A 21 7.08 7.35 14.06
N PRO A 22 7.42 8.19 13.07
CA PRO A 22 7.41 7.83 11.65
C PRO A 22 8.25 6.61 11.30
N SER A 23 9.41 6.47 11.91
CA SER A 23 10.34 5.36 11.67
C SER A 23 9.81 4.00 12.11
N GLU A 24 8.80 3.97 13.00
CA GLU A 24 8.15 2.74 13.45
C GLU A 24 6.95 2.32 12.59
N ILE A 25 6.52 3.19 11.67
CA ILE A 25 5.41 2.92 10.77
C ILE A 25 5.89 2.07 9.60
N LYS A 26 5.37 0.85 9.50
CA LYS A 26 5.57 0.02 8.31
C LYS A 26 4.48 0.33 7.29
N VAL A 27 4.77 1.26 6.40
CA VAL A 27 3.82 1.72 5.35
C VAL A 27 3.20 0.58 4.56
N HIS A 28 3.97 -0.46 4.21
CA HIS A 28 3.46 -1.61 3.47
C HIS A 28 2.37 -2.40 4.23
N GLU A 29 2.41 -2.42 5.56
CA GLU A 29 1.38 -3.07 6.38
C GLU A 29 0.07 -2.26 6.32
N ILE A 30 0.14 -0.93 6.35
CA ILE A 30 -1.05 -0.06 6.23
C ILE A 30 -1.67 -0.18 4.83
N LEU A 31 -0.85 -0.08 3.78
CA LEU A 31 -1.32 -0.21 2.40
C LEU A 31 -1.97 -1.57 2.12
N SER A 32 -1.66 -2.60 2.92
CA SER A 32 -2.19 -3.96 2.75
C SER A 32 -3.40 -4.27 3.64
N ILE A 33 -3.93 -3.29 4.38
CA ILE A 33 -5.16 -3.47 5.16
C ILE A 33 -6.31 -3.83 4.20
N SER A 34 -6.98 -4.96 4.49
CA SER A 34 -8.13 -5.41 3.71
C SER A 34 -9.41 -4.63 4.07
N ASP A 35 -9.56 -4.24 5.32
CA ASP A 35 -10.73 -3.54 5.85
C ASP A 35 -10.81 -2.09 5.33
N MET A 36 -11.75 -1.85 4.41
CA MET A 36 -11.98 -0.52 3.84
C MET A 36 -12.53 0.49 4.86
N HIS A 37 -13.28 0.04 5.87
CA HIS A 37 -13.80 0.93 6.90
C HIS A 37 -12.63 1.45 7.75
N LEU A 38 -11.76 0.54 8.19
CA LEU A 38 -10.54 0.89 8.91
C LEU A 38 -9.64 1.86 8.10
N LEU A 39 -9.49 1.62 6.79
CA LEU A 39 -8.73 2.52 5.91
C LEU A 39 -9.36 3.92 5.82
N LYS A 40 -10.68 4.03 5.79
CA LYS A 40 -11.38 5.33 5.79
C LYS A 40 -11.19 6.07 7.11
N GLU A 41 -11.26 5.40 8.25
CA GLU A 41 -10.99 6.02 9.55
C GLU A 41 -9.54 6.49 9.68
N LEU A 42 -8.57 5.70 9.18
CA LEU A 42 -7.18 6.13 9.07
C LEU A 42 -7.01 7.37 8.18
N ALA A 43 -7.74 7.41 7.06
CA ALA A 43 -7.67 8.52 6.11
C ALA A 43 -8.20 9.84 6.70
N LYS A 44 -9.24 9.81 7.53
CA LYS A 44 -9.71 11.01 8.27
C LYS A 44 -8.63 11.62 9.16
N ASN A 45 -7.72 10.79 9.67
CA ASN A 45 -6.62 11.21 10.54
C ASN A 45 -5.32 11.50 9.77
N ARG A 46 -5.38 11.70 8.44
CA ARG A 46 -4.20 11.89 7.57
C ARG A 46 -3.30 13.03 8.05
N GLU A 47 -3.86 14.10 8.61
CA GLU A 47 -3.09 15.28 9.05
C GLU A 47 -2.03 14.93 10.10
N LYS A 48 -2.29 13.94 10.97
CA LYS A 48 -1.28 13.44 11.92
C LYS A 48 -0.02 12.93 11.22
N PHE A 49 -0.17 12.25 10.08
CA PHE A 49 0.96 11.79 9.29
C PHE A 49 1.67 12.92 8.54
N GLN A 50 0.97 14.03 8.25
CA GLN A 50 1.55 15.22 7.61
C GLN A 50 2.36 16.08 8.59
N ILE A 51 1.91 16.21 9.85
CA ILE A 51 2.60 17.03 10.86
C ILE A 51 3.99 16.48 11.18
N LEU A 52 4.14 15.15 11.17
CA LEU A 52 5.42 14.48 11.37
C LEU A 52 6.48 14.86 10.32
N ARG A 53 6.06 15.37 9.15
CA ARG A 53 6.96 15.89 8.12
C ARG A 53 7.60 17.24 8.50
N ARG A 54 6.94 18.03 9.36
CA ARG A 54 7.29 19.45 9.62
C ARG A 54 8.07 19.67 10.92
N ASN A 55 7.83 18.87 11.96
CA ASN A 55 8.36 19.13 13.31
C ASN A 55 9.74 18.51 13.60
N GLU A 56 10.31 17.78 12.64
CA GLU A 56 11.54 17.02 12.86
C GLU A 56 12.77 17.81 12.34
N THR A 57 13.48 18.51 13.24
CA THR A 57 14.86 19.02 13.04
C THR A 57 15.88 17.89 12.98
N TRP A 58 16.00 17.20 11.84
CA TRP A 58 16.99 16.11 11.68
C TRP A 58 17.88 16.39 10.47
N GLN A 59 19.06 16.92 10.75
CA GLN A 59 20.13 17.17 9.78
C GLN A 59 20.95 15.88 9.56
N ASN A 60 21.13 15.49 8.30
CA ASN A 60 22.01 14.41 7.79
C ASN A 60 21.70 12.95 8.16
N ASN A 61 20.73 12.33 7.47
CA ASN A 61 20.65 10.86 7.42
C ASN A 61 20.02 10.36 6.10
N GLY A 62 20.67 9.45 5.38
CA GLY A 62 20.10 8.80 4.17
C GLY A 62 18.80 8.03 4.46
N VAL A 63 18.64 7.58 5.71
CA VAL A 63 17.42 6.99 6.25
C VAL A 63 16.24 7.97 6.21
N ARG A 64 16.48 9.29 6.35
CA ARG A 64 15.43 10.32 6.30
C ARG A 64 14.73 10.35 4.95
N GLN A 65 15.49 10.36 3.85
CA GLN A 65 14.89 10.43 2.51
C GLN A 65 14.00 9.22 2.23
N LEU A 66 14.41 8.04 2.73
CA LEU A 66 13.63 6.82 2.65
C LEU A 66 12.35 6.90 3.49
N VAL A 67 12.44 7.34 4.75
CA VAL A 67 11.28 7.50 5.64
C VAL A 67 10.31 8.55 5.06
N LEU A 68 10.80 9.72 4.66
CA LEU A 68 9.97 10.78 4.07
C LEU A 68 9.27 10.31 2.80
N ARG A 69 9.99 9.63 1.89
CA ARG A 69 9.36 9.08 0.68
C ARG A 69 8.25 8.09 1.04
N LYS A 70 8.47 7.22 2.02
CA LYS A 70 7.46 6.25 2.47
C LYS A 70 6.26 6.95 3.10
N MET A 71 6.48 8.02 3.85
CA MET A 71 5.42 8.84 4.41
C MET A 71 4.63 9.60 3.33
N ASP A 72 5.31 10.15 2.32
CA ASP A 72 4.65 10.80 1.18
C ASP A 72 3.81 9.79 0.37
N GLU A 73 4.31 8.57 0.18
CA GLU A 73 3.56 7.44 -0.40
C GLU A 73 2.30 7.13 0.44
N LEU A 74 2.43 7.04 1.77
CA LEU A 74 1.31 6.79 2.69
C LEU A 74 0.27 7.92 2.68
N VAL A 75 0.70 9.17 2.81
CA VAL A 75 -0.18 10.36 2.83
C VAL A 75 -0.94 10.48 1.50
N THR A 76 -0.25 10.21 0.39
CA THR A 76 -0.87 10.20 -0.94
C THR A 76 -1.91 9.10 -1.06
N PHE A 77 -1.58 7.88 -0.61
CA PHE A 77 -2.52 6.76 -0.57
C PHE A 77 -3.77 7.10 0.28
N LEU A 78 -3.59 7.59 1.50
CA LEU A 78 -4.70 7.96 2.38
C LEU A 78 -5.57 9.08 1.79
N ARG A 79 -4.99 10.02 1.04
CA ARG A 79 -5.77 11.04 0.30
C ARG A 79 -6.69 10.42 -0.74
N TYR A 80 -6.22 9.43 -1.51
CA TYR A 80 -7.09 8.74 -2.46
C TYR A 80 -8.23 8.00 -1.74
N ILE A 81 -7.93 7.31 -0.63
CA ILE A 81 -8.96 6.65 0.19
C ILE A 81 -10.00 7.65 0.73
N GLU A 82 -9.56 8.80 1.25
CA GLU A 82 -10.44 9.88 1.70
C GLU A 82 -11.38 10.37 0.59
N ASN A 83 -10.87 10.46 -0.64
CA ASN A 83 -11.62 10.86 -1.82
C ASN A 83 -12.54 9.75 -2.38
N GLY A 84 -12.61 8.59 -1.74
CA GLY A 84 -13.51 7.50 -2.10
C GLY A 84 -12.90 6.42 -3.00
N ASP A 85 -11.59 6.47 -3.28
CA ASP A 85 -10.92 5.40 -4.00
C ASP A 85 -10.87 4.09 -3.20
N CYS A 86 -10.70 2.99 -3.94
CA CYS A 86 -10.53 1.67 -3.35
C CYS A 86 -9.09 1.40 -2.92
N ARG A 87 -8.87 0.52 -1.94
CA ARG A 87 -7.53 0.04 -1.50
C ARG A 87 -6.61 -0.40 -2.64
N CYS A 88 -7.15 -0.88 -3.77
CA CYS A 88 -6.36 -1.30 -4.92
C CYS A 88 -5.58 -0.16 -5.59
N ILE A 89 -5.87 1.11 -5.26
CA ILE A 89 -5.04 2.26 -5.68
C ILE A 89 -3.58 2.09 -5.22
N LYS A 90 -3.33 1.29 -4.18
CA LYS A 90 -2.00 0.94 -3.70
C LYS A 90 -1.07 0.39 -4.78
N TYR A 91 -1.60 -0.30 -5.81
CA TYR A 91 -0.79 -0.89 -6.88
C TYR A 91 -0.11 0.15 -7.78
N GLN A 92 -0.44 1.44 -7.64
CA GLN A 92 0.32 2.54 -8.23
C GLN A 92 1.61 2.87 -7.48
N PHE A 93 1.69 2.53 -6.18
CA PHE A 93 2.79 2.90 -5.29
C PHE A 93 3.67 1.71 -4.91
N ILE A 94 3.08 0.52 -4.81
CA ILE A 94 3.77 -0.70 -4.43
C ILE A 94 3.61 -1.78 -5.50
N LYS A 95 4.59 -2.69 -5.55
CA LYS A 95 4.70 -3.78 -6.51
C LYS A 95 4.59 -5.13 -5.79
N PRO A 96 3.43 -5.46 -5.18
CA PRO A 96 3.30 -6.70 -4.43
C PRO A 96 3.26 -7.91 -5.34
N ASP A 97 3.53 -9.08 -4.77
CA ASP A 97 3.35 -10.36 -5.44
C ASP A 97 1.84 -10.66 -5.62
N PRO A 98 1.35 -10.93 -6.85
CA PRO A 98 -0.05 -11.28 -7.12
C PRO A 98 -0.57 -12.47 -6.32
N GLU A 99 0.23 -13.52 -6.15
CA GLU A 99 -0.20 -14.74 -5.44
C GLU A 99 -0.32 -14.49 -3.94
N LYS A 100 0.59 -13.68 -3.39
CA LYS A 100 0.48 -13.21 -2.02
C LYS A 100 -0.77 -12.37 -1.81
N GLU A 101 -1.06 -11.44 -2.72
CA GLU A 101 -2.28 -10.62 -2.65
C GLU A 101 -3.56 -11.46 -2.74
N GLU A 102 -3.58 -12.51 -3.56
CA GLU A 102 -4.69 -13.47 -3.63
C GLU A 102 -4.86 -14.26 -2.33
N SER A 103 -3.77 -14.76 -1.74
CA SER A 103 -3.83 -15.48 -0.46
C SER A 103 -4.34 -14.63 0.71
N LEU A 104 -4.16 -13.30 0.62
CA LEU A 104 -4.69 -12.32 1.58
C LEU A 104 -6.15 -11.93 1.27
N GLY A 105 -6.78 -12.50 0.24
CA GLY A 105 -8.13 -12.18 -0.21
C GLY A 105 -8.27 -10.77 -0.82
N LEU A 106 -7.14 -10.16 -1.22
CA LEU A 106 -7.12 -8.78 -1.68
C LEU A 106 -7.54 -8.64 -3.15
N VAL A 107 -7.18 -9.65 -3.94
CA VAL A 107 -7.51 -9.82 -5.35
C VAL A 107 -7.94 -11.26 -5.62
N LYS A 108 -8.54 -11.49 -6.79
CA LYS A 108 -8.74 -12.81 -7.38
C LYS A 108 -7.93 -12.89 -8.67
N ILE A 109 -7.11 -13.93 -8.83
CA ILE A 109 -6.40 -14.17 -10.09
C ILE A 109 -7.39 -14.80 -11.08
N LEU A 110 -7.73 -14.06 -12.12
CA LEU A 110 -8.62 -14.50 -13.20
C LEU A 110 -7.87 -15.34 -14.24
N LYS A 111 -6.62 -14.98 -14.50
CA LYS A 111 -5.77 -15.64 -15.50
C LYS A 111 -4.31 -15.59 -15.08
N LYS A 112 -3.59 -16.69 -15.27
CA LYS A 112 -2.14 -16.78 -15.15
C LYS A 112 -1.58 -17.35 -16.45
N VAL A 113 -0.59 -16.68 -17.04
CA VAL A 113 0.10 -17.10 -18.27
C VAL A 113 1.59 -17.14 -18.00
N GLN A 114 2.17 -18.34 -18.05
CA GLN A 114 3.62 -18.54 -18.04
C GLN A 114 4.16 -18.28 -19.46
N HIS A 115 5.15 -17.41 -19.58
CA HIS A 115 5.87 -17.19 -20.85
C HIS A 115 7.08 -18.14 -20.97
N GLU A 116 7.72 -18.13 -22.13
CA GLU A 116 8.86 -19.01 -22.45
C GLU A 116 10.00 -18.93 -21.42
N ARG A 117 10.22 -17.74 -20.84
CA ARG A 117 11.19 -17.53 -19.77
C ARG A 117 10.55 -17.83 -18.42
N PHE A 118 11.24 -18.63 -17.61
CA PHE A 118 10.73 -19.10 -16.31
C PHE A 118 10.28 -17.96 -15.38
N PHE A 119 10.98 -16.83 -15.37
CA PHE A 119 10.66 -15.69 -14.50
C PHE A 119 9.60 -14.73 -15.07
N GLU A 120 9.17 -14.92 -16.31
CA GLU A 120 8.20 -14.06 -16.99
C GLU A 120 6.79 -14.68 -16.94
N ILE A 121 5.95 -14.11 -16.07
CA ILE A 121 4.57 -14.54 -15.86
C ILE A 121 3.66 -13.33 -16.00
N SER A 122 2.50 -13.51 -16.62
CA SER A 122 1.46 -12.48 -16.69
C SER A 122 0.22 -12.93 -15.94
N TYR A 123 -0.29 -12.06 -15.09
CA TYR A 123 -1.48 -12.25 -14.28
C TYR A 123 -2.54 -11.25 -14.71
N GLU A 124 -3.79 -11.70 -14.77
CA GLU A 124 -4.96 -10.84 -14.75
C GLU A 124 -5.63 -10.98 -13.39
N CYS A 125 -5.68 -9.89 -12.64
CA CYS A 125 -6.16 -9.86 -11.26
C CYS A 125 -7.37 -8.94 -11.14
N GLU A 126 -8.40 -9.35 -10.41
CA GLU A 126 -9.57 -8.54 -10.09
C GLU A 126 -9.53 -8.13 -8.62
N CYS A 127 -9.72 -6.85 -8.33
CA CYS A 127 -9.89 -6.40 -6.93
C CYS A 127 -11.20 -6.96 -6.35
N THR A 128 -11.12 -7.62 -5.19
CA THR A 128 -12.30 -8.23 -4.55
C THR A 128 -13.31 -7.23 -3.97
N ILE A 129 -12.99 -5.92 -3.96
CA ILE A 129 -13.87 -4.86 -3.46
C ILE A 129 -14.50 -4.05 -4.59
N CYS A 130 -13.68 -3.50 -5.49
CA CYS A 130 -14.17 -2.60 -6.54
C CYS A 130 -14.22 -3.25 -7.92
N HIS A 131 -13.89 -4.54 -8.04
CA HIS A 131 -13.92 -5.30 -9.30
C HIS A 131 -13.04 -4.73 -10.42
N THR A 132 -12.15 -3.78 -10.11
CA THR A 132 -11.21 -3.25 -11.09
C THR A 132 -10.21 -4.33 -11.47
N ILE A 133 -10.03 -4.50 -12.78
CA ILE A 133 -9.10 -5.48 -13.34
C ILE A 133 -7.72 -4.84 -13.54
N PHE A 134 -6.69 -5.57 -13.14
CA PHE A 134 -5.29 -5.24 -13.27
C PHE A 134 -4.58 -6.30 -14.08
N ILE A 135 -3.60 -5.86 -14.87
CA ILE A 135 -2.60 -6.72 -15.47
C ILE A 135 -1.33 -6.58 -14.62
N CYS A 136 -0.80 -7.70 -14.15
CA CYS A 136 0.51 -7.75 -13.50
C CYS A 136 1.48 -8.60 -14.31
N HIS A 137 2.69 -8.08 -14.54
CA HIS A 137 3.77 -8.82 -15.18
C HIS A 137 4.88 -9.06 -14.16
N SER A 138 5.38 -10.29 -14.06
CA SER A 138 6.63 -10.58 -13.37
C SER A 138 7.79 -10.55 -14.36
N ALA A 139 8.93 -10.05 -13.92
CA ALA A 139 10.19 -10.10 -14.66
C ALA A 139 11.36 -10.25 -13.69
N GLU A 140 12.47 -10.78 -14.19
CA GLU A 140 13.71 -10.81 -13.42
C GLU A 140 14.28 -9.39 -13.27
N GLU A 141 14.48 -8.96 -12.03
CA GLU A 141 15.31 -7.80 -11.67
C GLU A 141 16.63 -8.33 -11.09
N ARG A 142 17.72 -7.54 -11.12
CA ARG A 142 19.13 -7.93 -10.87
C ARG A 142 19.39 -9.04 -9.82
N PHE A 143 18.57 -9.17 -8.78
CA PHE A 143 18.69 -10.21 -7.75
C PHE A 143 17.34 -10.77 -7.23
N HIS A 144 16.20 -10.46 -7.87
CA HIS A 144 14.87 -10.89 -7.40
C HIS A 144 13.82 -10.81 -8.51
N ILE A 145 12.63 -11.36 -8.27
CA ILE A 145 11.48 -11.19 -9.18
C ILE A 145 10.80 -9.85 -8.87
N GLY A 146 10.75 -8.97 -9.86
CA GLY A 146 9.99 -7.72 -9.82
C GLY A 146 8.59 -7.90 -10.38
N TYR A 147 7.62 -7.17 -9.83
CA TYR A 147 6.23 -7.16 -10.31
C TYR A 147 5.85 -5.78 -10.84
N TYR A 148 5.17 -5.72 -11.98
CA TYR A 148 4.67 -4.48 -12.56
C TYR A 148 3.16 -4.55 -12.74
N TRP A 149 2.45 -3.73 -11.96
CA TRP A 149 0.99 -3.65 -11.98
C TRP A 149 0.52 -2.47 -12.80
N ARG A 150 -0.51 -2.69 -13.61
CA ARG A 150 -1.24 -1.64 -14.31
C ARG A 150 -2.73 -1.95 -14.38
N ARG A 151 -3.56 -0.91 -14.38
CA ARG A 151 -5.00 -1.09 -14.62
C ARG A 151 -5.22 -1.57 -16.06
N LYS A 152 -6.10 -2.56 -16.25
CA LYS A 152 -6.52 -3.00 -17.59
C LYS A 152 -7.41 -1.90 -18.20
N PRO A 153 -7.13 -1.42 -19.42
CA PRO A 153 -8.01 -0.46 -20.09
C PRO A 153 -9.41 -1.04 -20.26
N ILE A 154 -10.43 -0.23 -19.98
CA ILE A 154 -11.81 -0.55 -20.33
C ILE A 154 -11.90 -0.37 -21.86
N LYS A 155 -12.28 -1.43 -22.57
CA LYS A 155 -12.56 -1.36 -24.01
C LYS A 155 -13.98 -0.87 -24.25
#